data_AF-A0A935UQ69-F1
#
_entry.id   AF-A0A935UQ69-F1
#
_cell.length_a   1.000
_cell.length_b   1.000
_cell.length_c   1.000
_cell.angle_alpha   90.00
_cell.angle_beta   90.00
_cell.angle_gamma   90.00
#
_symmetry.space_group_name_H-M   'P 1'
#
loop_
_entity.id
_entity.type
_entity.pdbx_description
1 polymer ?
#
loop_
_entity_poly.entity_id
_entity_poly.type
_entity_poly.pdbx_seq_one_letter_code
_entity_poly.pdbx_strand_id
1 'polypeptide(L)'
;MTARRILTLALLAALAAASPLQAQDQTQDAAAAQAAMAAAATPGPVHAFLADKAGAWTVTTTMWPAPGAEPVVSTMTSKSEMVLGGRYLKEEFAGEVFGLPFAGIGYTGYDNTTGTITATWIDNMSTATMVMTGKYAQAGDPMEVAGRMIDPATGGEVFMRSVSTWQSHDQGHVDYYAVIGGHGRGQDDGDGLPAGQVAPTSHVTRRRIPPGEGPAPCVDGPGDRAPRGRHAGRLRSAAPFPPGTAPRSARAPVRRPAGSRRRRRPRPCRGEGGAGRAHDEG
;
A
#
# COMPACT_ATOMS: atom_id res chain seq x y z
N MET A 1 28.01 -45.26 60.01
CA MET A 1 26.88 -44.33 59.73
C MET A 1 27.25 -43.18 58.77
N THR A 2 28.28 -43.31 57.92
CA THR A 2 28.89 -42.16 57.23
C THR A 2 28.69 -42.13 55.71
N ALA A 3 28.69 -43.28 55.01
CA ALA A 3 28.61 -43.29 53.53
C ALA A 3 27.23 -42.93 52.95
N ARG A 4 26.14 -43.31 53.65
CA ARG A 4 24.75 -43.14 53.16
C ARG A 4 24.22 -41.70 53.30
N ARG A 5 24.83 -40.91 54.18
CA ARG A 5 24.56 -39.47 54.38
C ARG A 5 25.32 -38.59 53.38
N ILE A 6 26.50 -39.03 52.95
CA ILE A 6 27.30 -38.31 51.94
C ILE A 6 26.65 -38.46 50.54
N LEU A 7 26.10 -39.64 50.23
CA LEU A 7 25.43 -39.90 48.95
C LEU A 7 24.11 -39.10 48.76
N THR A 8 23.42 -38.77 49.86
CA THR A 8 22.16 -38.00 49.82
C THR A 8 22.40 -36.49 49.71
N LEU A 9 23.51 -35.98 50.27
CA LEU A 9 23.92 -34.58 50.12
C LEU A 9 24.42 -34.26 48.69
N ALA A 10 25.07 -35.20 48.01
CA ALA A 10 25.51 -35.02 46.62
C ALA A 10 24.34 -34.96 45.61
N LEU A 11 23.25 -35.71 45.84
CA LEU A 11 22.10 -35.73 44.94
C LEU A 11 21.19 -34.48 45.08
N LEU A 12 21.13 -33.89 46.28
CA LEU A 12 20.41 -32.62 46.52
C LEU A 12 21.16 -31.38 46.00
N ALA A 13 22.49 -31.41 45.94
CA ALA A 13 23.28 -30.34 45.32
C ALA A 13 23.18 -30.32 43.79
N ALA A 14 23.00 -31.49 43.15
CA ALA A 14 22.85 -31.60 41.69
C ALA A 14 21.49 -31.08 41.18
N LEU A 15 20.42 -31.18 41.97
CA LEU A 15 19.08 -30.68 41.59
C LEU A 15 18.92 -29.16 41.74
N ALA A 16 19.72 -28.50 42.59
CA ALA A 16 19.67 -27.04 42.79
C ALA A 16 20.46 -26.26 41.72
N ALA A 17 21.37 -26.91 40.98
CA ALA A 17 22.18 -26.29 39.94
C ALA A 17 21.49 -26.25 38.56
N ALA A 18 20.41 -27.01 38.34
CA ALA A 18 19.68 -27.04 37.07
C ALA A 18 18.72 -25.85 36.89
N SER A 19 18.15 -25.33 37.98
CA SER A 19 17.17 -24.22 37.96
C SER A 19 17.71 -22.86 37.52
N PRO A 20 18.92 -22.40 37.93
CA PRO A 20 19.43 -21.10 37.47
C PRO A 20 19.84 -21.10 35.99
N LEU A 21 20.26 -22.25 35.44
CA LEU A 21 20.70 -22.35 34.04
C LEU A 21 19.52 -22.22 33.07
N GLN A 22 18.38 -22.87 33.35
CA GLN A 22 17.16 -22.74 32.53
C GLN A 22 16.54 -21.34 32.61
N ALA A 23 16.65 -20.66 33.76
CA ALA A 23 16.18 -19.29 33.91
C ALA A 23 17.09 -18.30 33.15
N GLN A 24 18.40 -18.51 33.15
CA GLN A 24 19.35 -17.70 32.40
C GLN A 24 19.15 -17.84 30.87
N ASP A 25 18.95 -19.06 30.37
CA ASP A 25 18.66 -19.33 28.95
C ASP A 25 17.39 -18.57 28.48
N GLN A 26 16.31 -18.66 29.25
CA GLN A 26 15.05 -17.97 28.93
C GLN A 26 15.20 -16.44 28.93
N THR A 27 16.02 -15.89 29.83
CA THR A 27 16.28 -14.44 29.86
C THR A 27 17.18 -13.95 28.73
N GLN A 28 18.14 -14.78 28.30
CA GLN A 28 19.01 -14.45 27.16
C GLN A 28 18.25 -14.53 25.85
N ASP A 29 17.41 -15.55 25.66
CA ASP A 29 16.54 -15.66 24.49
C ASP A 29 15.54 -14.50 24.41
N ALA A 30 14.95 -14.09 25.54
CA ALA A 30 14.05 -12.94 25.59
C ALA A 30 14.78 -11.63 25.23
N ALA A 31 16.01 -11.43 25.72
CA ALA A 31 16.81 -10.25 25.40
C ALA A 31 17.23 -10.23 23.92
N ALA A 32 17.63 -11.37 23.37
CA ALA A 32 17.98 -11.53 21.96
C ALA A 32 16.77 -11.26 21.04
N ALA A 33 15.59 -11.81 21.39
CA ALA A 33 14.36 -11.56 20.65
C ALA A 33 13.97 -10.07 20.67
N GLN A 34 14.09 -9.41 21.82
CA GLN A 34 13.81 -7.97 21.94
C GLN A 34 14.78 -7.13 21.10
N ALA A 35 16.07 -7.47 21.09
CA ALA A 35 17.07 -6.79 20.27
C ALA A 35 16.78 -6.98 18.76
N ALA A 36 16.42 -8.20 18.35
CA ALA A 36 16.07 -8.49 16.96
C ALA A 36 14.82 -7.71 16.50
N MET A 37 13.77 -7.64 17.32
CA MET A 37 12.58 -6.83 17.02
C MET A 37 12.90 -5.34 16.93
N ALA A 38 13.75 -4.82 17.83
CA ALA A 38 14.18 -3.43 17.79
C ALA A 38 14.98 -3.12 16.51
N ALA A 39 15.90 -4.00 16.11
CA ALA A 39 16.66 -3.87 14.87
C ALA A 39 15.75 -3.91 13.64
N ALA A 40 14.81 -4.86 13.58
CA ALA A 40 13.84 -4.98 12.49
C ALA A 40 12.99 -3.71 12.32
N ALA A 41 12.56 -3.10 13.43
CA ALA A 41 11.68 -1.93 13.42
C ALA A 41 12.39 -0.58 13.25
N THR A 42 13.73 -0.52 13.34
CA THR A 42 14.49 0.75 13.30
C THR A 42 14.77 1.16 11.85
N PRO A 43 14.35 2.36 11.40
CA PRO A 43 14.69 2.85 10.07
C PRO A 43 16.21 2.88 9.83
N GLY A 44 16.64 2.33 8.70
CA GLY A 44 18.04 2.19 8.30
C GLY A 44 18.39 2.92 7.00
N PRO A 45 19.51 2.59 6.35
CA PRO A 45 19.98 3.29 5.14
C PRO A 45 18.97 3.31 3.98
N VAL A 46 18.27 2.20 3.72
CA VAL A 46 17.23 2.15 2.68
C VAL A 46 16.05 3.08 3.02
N HIS A 47 15.69 3.18 4.30
CA HIS A 47 14.63 4.09 4.75
C HIS A 47 15.03 5.56 4.60
N ALA A 48 16.29 5.89 4.88
CA ALA A 48 16.83 7.22 4.63
C ALA A 48 16.84 7.55 3.12
N PHE A 49 17.18 6.58 2.28
CA PHE A 49 17.09 6.71 0.83
C PHE A 49 15.64 6.93 0.35
N LEU A 50 14.65 6.22 0.90
CA LEU A 50 13.25 6.49 0.60
C LEU A 50 12.82 7.88 1.08
N ALA A 51 13.28 8.31 2.25
CA ALA A 51 13.00 9.64 2.79
C ALA A 51 13.54 10.77 1.91
N ASP A 52 14.69 10.57 1.29
CA ASP A 52 15.26 11.49 0.28
C ASP A 52 14.31 11.72 -0.91
N LYS A 53 13.40 10.76 -1.17
CA LYS A 53 12.41 10.85 -2.26
C LYS A 53 11.09 11.50 -1.84
N ALA A 54 10.95 11.94 -0.59
CA ALA A 54 9.80 12.73 -0.16
C ALA A 54 9.81 14.12 -0.83
N GLY A 55 8.66 14.58 -1.33
CA GLY A 55 8.53 15.87 -2.03
C GLY A 55 7.35 15.93 -2.99
N ALA A 56 7.30 16.99 -3.79
CA ALA A 56 6.38 17.10 -4.91
C ALA A 56 7.12 16.78 -6.21
N TRP A 57 6.45 16.12 -7.15
CA TRP A 57 7.03 15.67 -8.40
C TRP A 57 6.11 15.95 -9.58
N THR A 58 6.69 16.34 -10.70
CA THR A 58 6.08 16.21 -12.02
C THR A 58 6.42 14.84 -12.55
N VAL A 59 5.41 14.10 -12.96
CA VAL A 59 5.53 12.73 -13.45
C VAL A 59 5.04 12.70 -14.89
N THR A 60 5.89 12.24 -15.80
CA THR A 60 5.54 12.04 -17.21
C THR A 60 5.61 10.57 -17.53
N THR A 61 4.46 10.02 -17.90
CA THR A 61 4.30 8.61 -18.27
C THR A 61 4.22 8.50 -19.78
N THR A 62 5.08 7.67 -20.35
CA THR A 62 5.03 7.22 -21.74
C THR A 62 4.64 5.76 -21.74
N MET A 63 3.54 5.40 -22.38
CA MET A 63 3.06 4.02 -22.46
C MET A 63 2.97 3.56 -23.91
N TRP A 64 3.41 2.33 -24.17
CA TRP A 64 3.32 1.67 -25.48
C TRP A 64 2.24 0.59 -25.42
N PRO A 65 1.06 0.81 -26.03
CA PRO A 65 -0.05 -0.15 -25.96
C PRO A 65 0.26 -1.51 -26.61
N ALA A 66 1.15 -1.52 -27.60
CA ALA A 66 1.63 -2.72 -28.27
C ALA A 66 3.06 -2.50 -28.78
N PRO A 67 3.84 -3.57 -29.02
CA PRO A 67 5.16 -3.44 -29.63
C PRO A 67 5.09 -2.70 -30.98
N GLY A 68 5.82 -1.59 -31.10
CA GLY A 68 5.86 -0.77 -32.31
C GLY A 68 4.67 0.18 -32.51
N ALA A 69 3.71 0.24 -31.59
CA ALA A 69 2.65 1.25 -31.61
C ALA A 69 3.16 2.62 -31.18
N GLU A 70 2.47 3.68 -31.61
CA GLU A 70 2.74 5.05 -31.16
C GLU A 70 2.52 5.17 -29.64
N PRO A 71 3.45 5.81 -28.91
CA PRO A 71 3.32 5.96 -27.48
C PRO A 71 2.22 6.95 -27.12
N VAL A 72 1.55 6.68 -26.00
CA VAL A 72 0.66 7.64 -25.34
C VAL A 72 1.42 8.29 -24.20
N VAL A 73 1.48 9.62 -24.22
CA VAL A 73 2.17 10.41 -23.19
C VAL A 73 1.13 11.12 -22.31
N SER A 74 1.34 11.08 -21.00
CA SER A 74 0.51 11.80 -20.01
C SER A 74 1.40 12.44 -18.95
N THR A 75 1.03 13.63 -18.48
CA THR A 75 1.73 14.33 -17.41
C THR A 75 0.80 14.51 -16.23
N MET A 76 1.30 14.17 -15.04
CA MET A 76 0.59 14.27 -13.77
C MET A 76 1.53 14.81 -12.70
N THR A 77 0.98 15.05 -11.51
CA THR A 77 1.75 15.43 -10.33
C THR A 77 1.65 14.36 -9.28
N SER A 78 2.72 14.17 -8.51
CA SER A 78 2.69 13.35 -7.31
C SER A 78 3.23 14.08 -6.09
N LYS A 79 2.77 13.66 -4.93
CA LYS A 79 3.29 14.09 -3.63
C LYS A 79 3.69 12.86 -2.84
N SER A 80 4.94 12.82 -2.40
CA SER A 80 5.50 11.75 -1.61
C SER A 80 5.87 12.22 -0.19
N GLU A 81 5.58 11.38 0.80
CA GLU A 81 5.87 11.65 2.21
C GLU A 81 6.21 10.36 2.96
N MET A 82 7.10 10.45 3.95
CA MET A 82 7.37 9.32 4.85
C MET A 82 6.27 9.23 5.92
N VAL A 83 5.68 8.06 6.06
CA VAL A 83 4.62 7.78 7.04
C VAL A 83 5.06 6.71 8.04
N LEU A 84 4.25 6.52 9.09
CA LEU A 84 4.44 5.48 10.11
C LEU A 84 5.82 5.55 10.80
N GLY A 85 6.28 6.77 11.06
CA GLY A 85 7.56 7.04 11.72
C GLY A 85 8.77 6.74 10.85
N GLY A 86 8.70 7.03 9.54
CA GLY A 86 9.84 6.88 8.63
C GLY A 86 10.01 5.49 8.02
N ARG A 87 8.95 4.67 8.01
CA ARG A 87 9.02 3.26 7.59
C ARG A 87 8.51 3.00 6.18
N TYR A 88 7.57 3.82 5.73
CA TYR A 88 6.98 3.70 4.40
C TYR A 88 6.98 5.05 3.72
N LEU A 89 7.36 5.08 2.45
CA LEU A 89 7.12 6.20 1.56
C LEU A 89 5.72 6.04 0.98
N LYS A 90 4.83 6.97 1.28
CA LYS A 90 3.52 7.09 0.66
C LYS A 90 3.66 8.07 -0.51
N GLU A 91 3.10 7.74 -1.67
CA GLU A 91 3.07 8.63 -2.83
C GLU A 91 1.65 8.74 -3.37
N GLU A 92 1.11 9.95 -3.46
CA GLU A 92 -0.22 10.25 -3.99
C GLU A 92 -0.09 10.91 -5.36
N PHE A 93 -0.82 10.41 -6.34
CA PHE A 93 -0.81 10.86 -7.72
C PHE A 93 -2.15 11.51 -8.06
N ALA A 94 -2.10 12.61 -8.78
CA ALA A 94 -3.27 13.30 -9.32
C ALA A 94 -2.95 13.88 -10.70
N GLY A 95 -3.88 13.70 -11.65
CA GLY A 95 -3.76 14.25 -12.98
C GLY A 95 -4.82 13.69 -13.93
N GLU A 96 -4.46 13.61 -15.20
CA GLU A 96 -5.30 12.99 -16.23
C GLU A 96 -4.49 11.95 -16.99
N VAL A 97 -5.13 10.82 -17.29
CA VAL A 97 -4.59 9.77 -18.13
C VAL A 97 -5.66 9.43 -19.16
N PHE A 98 -5.31 9.39 -20.44
CA PHE A 98 -6.27 9.22 -21.55
C PHE A 98 -7.42 10.24 -21.55
N GLY A 99 -7.19 11.46 -21.04
CA GLY A 99 -8.21 12.49 -20.91
C GLY A 99 -9.26 12.20 -19.83
N LEU A 100 -9.03 11.21 -18.97
CA LEU A 100 -9.87 10.90 -17.82
C LEU A 100 -9.17 11.31 -16.52
N PRO A 101 -9.90 11.82 -15.51
CA PRO A 101 -9.34 12.11 -14.19
C PRO A 101 -8.73 10.87 -13.55
N PHE A 102 -7.48 10.98 -13.11
CA PHE A 102 -6.72 9.91 -12.50
C PHE A 102 -6.30 10.26 -11.08
N ALA A 103 -6.47 9.29 -10.18
CA ALA A 103 -5.98 9.35 -8.81
C ALA A 103 -5.38 8.00 -8.42
N GLY A 104 -4.19 8.02 -7.84
CA GLY A 104 -3.47 6.83 -7.42
C GLY A 104 -2.76 7.03 -6.10
N ILE A 105 -2.62 5.97 -5.32
CA ILE A 105 -1.87 5.96 -4.06
C ILE A 105 -0.95 4.74 -4.06
N GLY A 106 0.34 5.00 -3.87
CA GLY A 106 1.37 3.99 -3.70
C GLY A 106 1.96 4.00 -2.30
N TYR A 107 2.37 2.83 -1.82
CA TYR A 107 3.26 2.72 -0.67
C TYR A 107 4.50 1.91 -1.05
N THR A 108 5.67 2.41 -0.67
CA THR A 108 6.94 1.69 -0.76
C THR A 108 7.53 1.53 0.63
N GLY A 109 7.82 0.29 1.03
CA GLY A 109 8.42 -0.03 2.32
C GLY A 109 9.59 -1.00 2.18
N TYR A 110 10.45 -1.03 3.18
CA TYR A 110 11.58 -1.95 3.25
C TYR A 110 11.56 -2.74 4.56
N ASP A 111 11.69 -4.06 4.47
CA ASP A 111 11.79 -4.93 5.63
C ASP A 111 13.26 -5.21 5.96
N ASN A 112 13.73 -4.65 7.07
CA ASN A 112 15.10 -4.87 7.57
C ASN A 112 15.40 -6.33 7.91
N THR A 113 14.37 -7.14 8.20
CA THR A 113 14.52 -8.55 8.57
C THR A 113 14.83 -9.40 7.35
N THR A 114 14.09 -9.17 6.25
CA THR A 114 14.18 -10.00 5.04
C THR A 114 14.99 -9.36 3.93
N GLY A 115 15.34 -8.08 4.04
CA GLY A 115 15.99 -7.31 2.97
C GLY A 115 15.11 -7.12 1.74
N THR A 116 13.79 -7.07 1.95
CA THR A 116 12.78 -7.05 0.88
C THR A 116 12.16 -5.66 0.79
N ILE A 117 12.11 -5.10 -0.41
CA ILE A 117 11.29 -3.93 -0.71
C ILE A 117 9.90 -4.39 -1.17
N THR A 118 8.86 -3.73 -0.69
CA THR A 118 7.47 -3.96 -1.08
C THR A 118 6.89 -2.67 -1.64
N ALA A 119 6.32 -2.74 -2.83
CA ALA A 119 5.57 -1.66 -3.46
C ALA A 119 4.10 -2.09 -3.58
N THR A 120 3.19 -1.28 -3.06
CA THR A 120 1.75 -1.46 -3.24
C THR A 120 1.15 -0.29 -3.99
N TRP A 121 0.10 -0.56 -4.76
CA TRP A 121 -0.55 0.44 -5.59
C TRP A 121 -2.07 0.23 -5.65
N ILE A 122 -2.80 1.34 -5.56
CA ILE A 122 -4.27 1.43 -5.65
C ILE A 122 -4.61 2.69 -6.47
N ASP A 123 -5.57 2.60 -7.38
CA ASP A 123 -6.03 3.75 -8.19
C ASP A 123 -7.55 3.74 -8.40
N ASN A 124 -8.06 4.79 -9.05
CA ASN A 124 -9.48 4.97 -9.37
C ASN A 124 -9.92 4.34 -10.71
N MET A 125 -9.01 3.68 -11.43
CA MET A 125 -9.28 3.01 -12.70
C MET A 125 -9.47 1.49 -12.52
N SER A 126 -9.16 0.96 -11.34
CA SER A 126 -9.30 -0.44 -10.97
C SER A 126 -9.77 -0.62 -9.53
N THR A 127 -10.36 -1.78 -9.22
CA THR A 127 -10.62 -2.20 -7.84
C THR A 127 -9.54 -3.14 -7.30
N ALA A 128 -8.57 -3.52 -8.14
CA ALA A 128 -7.48 -4.41 -7.75
C ALA A 128 -6.42 -3.63 -6.98
N THR A 129 -5.88 -4.24 -5.93
CA THR A 129 -4.65 -3.78 -5.28
C THR A 129 -3.49 -4.52 -5.90
N MET A 130 -2.52 -3.77 -6.42
CA MET A 130 -1.27 -4.34 -6.92
C MET A 130 -0.25 -4.39 -5.78
N VAL A 131 0.43 -5.53 -5.64
CA VAL A 131 1.51 -5.73 -4.68
C VAL A 131 2.68 -6.33 -5.43
N MET A 132 3.85 -5.70 -5.32
CA MET A 132 5.09 -6.15 -5.91
C MET A 132 6.18 -6.18 -4.84
N THR A 133 7.09 -7.13 -4.95
CA THR A 133 8.20 -7.29 -4.01
C THR A 133 9.51 -7.52 -4.74
N GLY A 134 10.63 -7.19 -4.11
CA GLY A 134 11.96 -7.47 -4.62
C GLY A 134 13.02 -7.47 -3.53
N LYS A 135 14.17 -8.08 -3.81
CA LYS A 135 15.34 -7.94 -2.93
C LYS A 135 16.04 -6.62 -3.22
N TYR A 136 16.47 -5.95 -2.15
CA TYR A 136 17.16 -4.67 -2.29
C TYR A 136 18.35 -4.64 -1.35
N ALA A 137 19.54 -4.85 -1.91
CA ALA A 137 20.76 -5.04 -1.12
C ALA A 137 21.37 -3.72 -0.65
N GLN A 138 21.33 -2.69 -1.49
CA GLN A 138 22.03 -1.44 -1.25
C GLN A 138 21.19 -0.23 -1.69
N ALA A 139 21.16 0.79 -0.85
CA ALA A 139 20.50 2.05 -1.14
C ALA A 139 21.18 2.77 -2.32
N GLY A 140 20.38 3.22 -3.29
CA GLY A 140 20.83 3.94 -4.48
C GLY A 140 20.97 3.05 -5.72
N ASP A 141 21.06 1.73 -5.56
CA ASP A 141 21.02 0.80 -6.69
C ASP A 141 19.64 0.81 -7.36
N PRO A 142 19.54 0.41 -8.64
CA PRO A 142 18.25 0.20 -9.29
C PRO A 142 17.36 -0.72 -8.45
N MET A 143 16.17 -0.22 -8.13
CA MET A 143 15.21 -0.95 -7.31
C MET A 143 14.27 -1.72 -8.22
N GLU A 144 14.40 -3.05 -8.21
CA GLU A 144 13.53 -3.94 -8.97
C GLU A 144 12.48 -4.57 -8.07
N VAL A 145 11.22 -4.55 -8.52
CA VAL A 145 10.10 -5.25 -7.88
C VAL A 145 9.25 -5.95 -8.91
N ALA A 146 8.69 -7.10 -8.54
CA ALA A 146 7.79 -7.86 -9.39
C ALA A 146 6.60 -8.41 -8.62
N GLY A 147 5.52 -8.67 -9.35
CA GLY A 147 4.27 -9.21 -8.81
C GLY A 147 3.39 -9.78 -9.90
N ARG A 148 2.25 -10.34 -9.47
CA ARG A 148 1.25 -10.94 -10.35
C ARG A 148 -0.09 -10.26 -10.08
N MET A 149 -0.86 -10.03 -11.13
CA MET A 149 -2.20 -9.48 -11.04
C MET A 149 -3.14 -10.23 -11.97
N ILE A 150 -4.44 -10.17 -11.70
CA ILE A 150 -5.44 -10.71 -12.61
C ILE A 150 -5.85 -9.60 -13.58
N ASP A 151 -5.75 -9.88 -14.87
CA ASP A 151 -6.30 -9.02 -15.91
C ASP A 151 -7.83 -9.13 -15.90
N PRO A 152 -8.56 -8.03 -15.65
CA PRO A 152 -10.02 -8.05 -15.61
C PRO A 152 -10.66 -8.35 -16.97
N ALA A 153 -9.96 -8.12 -18.09
CA ALA A 153 -10.50 -8.38 -19.42
C ALA A 153 -10.52 -9.88 -19.76
N THR A 154 -9.46 -10.60 -19.39
CA THR A 154 -9.30 -12.03 -19.72
C THR A 154 -9.56 -12.96 -18.54
N GLY A 155 -9.52 -12.45 -17.30
CA GLY A 155 -9.47 -13.25 -16.08
C GLY A 155 -8.16 -14.03 -15.89
N GLY A 156 -7.19 -13.83 -16.79
CA GLY A 156 -5.87 -14.46 -16.75
C GLY A 156 -4.91 -13.74 -15.81
N GLU A 157 -3.86 -14.44 -15.41
CA GLU A 157 -2.78 -13.83 -14.63
C GLU A 157 -1.81 -13.09 -15.56
N VAL A 158 -1.44 -11.87 -15.15
CA VAL A 158 -0.45 -11.02 -15.79
C VAL A 158 0.70 -10.83 -14.82
N PHE A 159 1.90 -11.09 -15.31
CA PHE A 159 3.12 -10.77 -14.60
C PHE A 159 3.51 -9.31 -14.83
N MET A 160 3.90 -8.64 -13.76
CA MET A 160 4.41 -7.28 -13.77
C MET A 160 5.75 -7.18 -13.09
N ARG A 161 6.65 -6.41 -13.69
CA ARG A 161 7.92 -5.99 -13.10
C ARG A 161 8.12 -4.51 -13.30
N SER A 162 8.74 -3.85 -12.34
CA SER A 162 9.22 -2.49 -12.49
C SER A 162 10.65 -2.35 -12.00
N VAL A 163 11.42 -1.48 -12.67
CA VAL A 163 12.77 -1.10 -12.28
C VAL A 163 12.81 0.40 -12.10
N SER A 164 13.09 0.85 -10.88
CA SER A 164 13.21 2.26 -10.55
C SER A 164 14.67 2.66 -10.45
N THR A 165 15.06 3.70 -11.19
CA THR A 165 16.44 4.22 -11.22
C THR A 165 16.43 5.71 -10.92
N TRP A 166 17.29 6.13 -9.98
CA TRP A 166 17.44 7.52 -9.59
C TRP A 166 18.77 8.07 -10.09
N GLN A 167 18.72 9.10 -10.94
CA GLN A 167 19.93 9.75 -11.47
C GLN A 167 20.45 10.81 -10.49
N SER A 168 19.56 11.40 -9.69
CA SER A 168 19.89 12.44 -8.72
C SER A 168 18.82 12.54 -7.63
N HIS A 169 18.98 13.51 -6.73
CA HIS A 169 17.94 13.92 -5.78
C HIS A 169 16.65 14.41 -6.48
N ASP A 170 16.77 14.99 -7.68
CA ASP A 170 15.67 15.69 -8.35
C ASP A 170 15.13 14.96 -9.58
N GLN A 171 15.76 13.86 -10.00
CA GLN A 171 15.42 13.15 -11.22
C GLN A 171 15.53 11.64 -11.04
N GLY A 172 14.50 10.95 -11.51
CA GLY A 172 14.44 9.50 -11.57
C GLY A 172 13.55 9.04 -12.73
N HIS A 173 13.58 7.74 -12.99
CA HIS A 173 12.60 7.08 -13.84
C HIS A 173 12.24 5.69 -13.32
N VAL A 174 11.12 5.17 -13.81
CA VAL A 174 10.65 3.81 -13.58
C VAL A 174 10.26 3.20 -14.91
N ASP A 175 10.82 2.03 -15.21
CA ASP A 175 10.44 1.22 -16.35
C ASP A 175 9.53 0.09 -15.91
N TYR A 176 8.35 -0.02 -16.54
CA TYR A 176 7.38 -1.08 -16.29
C TYR A 176 7.35 -2.08 -17.43
N TYR A 177 7.34 -3.36 -17.06
CA TYR A 177 7.29 -4.51 -17.95
C TYR A 177 6.05 -5.32 -17.56
N ALA A 178 4.98 -5.18 -18.35
CA ALA A 178 3.74 -5.92 -18.16
C ALA A 178 3.55 -6.92 -19.32
N VAL A 179 3.47 -8.20 -19.01
CA VAL A 179 3.20 -9.23 -20.02
C VAL A 179 1.69 -9.40 -20.18
N ILE A 180 1.08 -8.51 -20.95
CA ILE A 180 -0.35 -8.59 -21.30
C ILE A 180 -0.53 -9.65 -22.39
N GLY A 181 -1.37 -10.66 -22.16
CA GLY A 181 -1.82 -11.60 -23.20
C GLY A 181 -1.06 -12.92 -23.33
N GLY A 182 -0.31 -13.35 -22.31
CA GLY A 182 0.27 -14.70 -22.27
C GLY A 182 -0.76 -15.76 -21.92
N HIS A 183 -1.65 -16.15 -22.85
CA HIS A 183 -2.33 -17.44 -22.76
C HIS A 183 -1.31 -18.57 -22.99
N GLY A 184 -0.54 -18.86 -21.97
CA GLY A 184 0.28 -20.05 -21.89
C GLY A 184 0.15 -20.59 -20.49
N ARG A 185 -0.23 -21.87 -20.35
CA ARG A 185 0.30 -22.67 -19.24
C ARG A 185 1.81 -22.74 -19.45
N GLY A 186 2.50 -21.67 -19.13
CA GLY A 186 3.96 -21.58 -19.16
C GLY A 186 4.45 -22.16 -17.85
N GLN A 187 5.21 -23.24 -17.99
CA GLN A 187 6.07 -23.87 -16.99
C GLN A 187 6.49 -22.86 -15.89
N ASP A 188 6.15 -23.15 -14.64
CA ASP A 188 6.71 -22.48 -13.48
C ASP A 188 8.22 -22.78 -13.42
N ASP A 189 9.03 -21.97 -14.10
CA ASP A 189 10.49 -22.10 -14.10
C ASP A 189 11.15 -21.45 -12.86
N GLY A 190 10.39 -21.26 -11.77
CA GLY A 190 10.91 -20.82 -10.46
C GLY A 190 11.42 -19.38 -10.39
N ASP A 191 11.78 -18.78 -11.51
CA ASP A 191 12.43 -17.48 -11.61
C ASP A 191 11.52 -16.54 -12.42
N GLY A 192 10.76 -15.70 -11.72
CA GLY A 192 9.67 -14.89 -12.29
C GLY A 192 10.07 -14.07 -13.53
N LEU A 193 9.57 -14.50 -14.69
CA LEU A 193 9.15 -13.77 -15.89
C LEU A 193 8.96 -14.81 -17.00
N PRO A 194 7.88 -14.78 -17.80
CA PRO A 194 7.91 -15.50 -19.07
C PRO A 194 9.00 -14.86 -19.95
N ALA A 195 9.99 -15.64 -20.34
CA ALA A 195 11.07 -15.19 -21.21
C ALA A 195 10.49 -14.57 -22.49
N GLY A 196 10.68 -13.25 -22.70
CA GLY A 196 10.27 -12.63 -23.96
C GLY A 196 10.11 -11.11 -24.02
N GLN A 197 9.92 -10.40 -22.90
CA GLN A 197 9.70 -8.95 -22.96
C GLN A 197 11.00 -8.16 -22.71
N VAL A 198 11.69 -7.81 -23.79
CA VAL A 198 12.99 -7.09 -23.77
C VAL A 198 12.81 -5.57 -23.58
N ALA A 199 11.67 -5.01 -24.02
CA ALA A 199 11.39 -3.57 -23.95
C ALA A 199 10.30 -3.26 -22.90
N PRO A 200 10.38 -2.11 -22.21
CA PRO A 200 9.36 -1.69 -21.26
C PRO A 200 8.04 -1.35 -21.97
N THR A 201 6.94 -1.74 -21.35
CA THR A 201 5.57 -1.34 -21.73
C THR A 201 5.23 0.08 -21.29
N SER A 202 5.92 0.60 -20.29
CA SER A 202 5.80 2.01 -19.90
C SER A 202 7.11 2.52 -19.32
N HIS A 203 7.39 3.79 -19.60
CA HIS A 203 8.53 4.53 -19.08
C HIS A 203 8.00 5.77 -18.38
N VAL A 204 8.27 5.88 -17.09
CA VAL A 204 7.78 6.96 -16.24
C VAL A 204 8.96 7.77 -15.77
N THR A 205 9.07 9.02 -16.21
CA THR A 205 10.07 9.95 -15.70
C THR A 205 9.46 10.80 -14.59
N ARG A 206 10.28 11.19 -13.61
CA ARG A 206 9.88 12.07 -12.52
C ARG A 206 10.92 13.16 -12.32
N ARG A 207 10.44 14.39 -12.14
CA ARG A 207 11.26 15.57 -11.79
C ARG A 207 10.70 16.23 -10.55
N ARG A 208 11.58 16.58 -9.60
CA ARG A 208 11.17 17.25 -8.38
C ARG A 208 10.66 18.65 -8.70
N ILE A 209 9.54 19.01 -8.08
CA ILE A 209 8.99 20.36 -8.10
C ILE A 209 9.61 21.13 -6.92
N PRO A 210 10.29 22.27 -7.18
CA PRO A 210 10.88 23.07 -6.13
C PRO A 210 9.84 23.55 -5.09
N PRO A 211 10.26 23.73 -3.82
CA PRO A 211 9.39 24.35 -2.82
C PRO A 211 8.90 25.73 -3.29
N GLY A 212 7.59 25.96 -3.23
CA GLY A 212 6.97 27.22 -3.66
C GLY A 212 6.48 27.25 -5.11
N GLU A 213 6.88 26.28 -5.93
CA GLU A 213 6.35 26.08 -7.29
C GLU A 213 5.35 24.91 -7.34
N GLY A 214 5.03 24.35 -6.17
CA GLY A 214 4.19 23.16 -6.02
C GLY A 214 2.77 23.34 -6.58
N PRO A 215 2.19 22.29 -7.17
CA PRO A 215 0.78 22.30 -7.55
C PRO A 215 -0.07 22.57 -6.30
N ALA A 216 -1.22 23.24 -6.50
CA ALA A 216 -2.17 23.48 -5.42
C ALA A 216 -2.45 22.17 -4.66
N PRO A 217 -2.56 22.22 -3.32
CA PRO A 217 -2.86 21.01 -2.54
C PRO A 217 -4.08 20.32 -3.12
N CYS A 218 -4.02 18.99 -3.21
CA CYS A 218 -5.10 18.14 -3.70
C CYS A 218 -6.42 18.63 -3.09
N VAL A 219 -7.25 19.24 -3.92
CA VAL A 219 -8.59 19.64 -3.52
C VAL A 219 -9.41 18.36 -3.51
N ASP A 220 -9.83 17.94 -2.31
CA ASP A 220 -10.90 16.95 -2.16
C ASP A 220 -12.01 17.30 -3.16
N GLY A 221 -12.39 16.32 -3.98
CA GLY A 221 -13.48 16.51 -4.95
C GLY A 221 -14.73 17.04 -4.23
N PRO A 222 -15.67 17.70 -4.95
CA PRO A 222 -16.81 18.41 -4.34
C PRO A 222 -17.78 17.56 -3.46
N GLY A 223 -17.48 16.29 -3.18
CA GLY A 223 -18.26 15.39 -2.33
C GLY A 223 -17.77 15.21 -0.88
N ASP A 224 -16.51 15.54 -0.53
CA ASP A 224 -15.92 15.09 0.75
C ASP A 224 -15.92 16.13 1.88
N ARG A 225 -16.62 17.26 1.71
CA ARG A 225 -16.91 18.14 2.85
C ARG A 225 -17.99 17.50 3.72
N ALA A 226 -17.57 16.69 4.69
CA ALA A 226 -18.41 16.31 5.82
C ALA A 226 -19.03 17.60 6.43
N PRO A 227 -20.35 17.64 6.66
CA PRO A 227 -20.98 18.82 7.24
C PRO A 227 -20.38 19.05 8.63
N ARG A 228 -19.80 20.24 8.84
CA ARG A 228 -19.35 20.71 10.15
C ARG A 228 -20.56 20.90 11.06
N GLY A 229 -21.05 19.79 11.62
CA GLY A 229 -22.05 19.78 12.67
C GLY A 229 -21.43 20.29 13.96
N ARG A 230 -21.89 21.46 14.42
CA ARG A 230 -21.63 21.94 15.79
C ARG A 230 -22.33 21.01 16.78
N HIS A 231 -21.61 20.03 17.32
CA HIS A 231 -21.98 19.41 18.58
C HIS A 231 -20.80 19.51 19.55
N ALA A 232 -20.82 20.59 20.34
CA ALA A 232 -20.08 20.67 21.59
C ALA A 232 -20.74 19.71 22.59
N GLY A 233 -20.28 18.45 22.60
CA GLY A 233 -20.61 17.46 23.62
C GLY A 233 -19.33 17.05 24.33
N ARG A 234 -19.18 17.44 25.60
CA ARG A 234 -18.08 17.03 26.48
C ARG A 234 -17.97 15.50 26.52
N LEU A 235 -16.92 14.94 25.93
CA LEU A 235 -16.53 13.56 26.17
C LEU A 235 -15.74 13.51 27.48
N ARG A 236 -16.37 12.92 28.52
CA ARG A 236 -15.70 12.56 29.77
C ARG A 236 -14.70 11.44 29.49
N SER A 237 -13.50 11.59 30.04
CA SER A 237 -12.42 10.61 30.05
C SER A 237 -12.90 9.23 30.47
N ALA A 238 -12.73 8.22 29.62
CA ALA A 238 -12.93 6.81 29.96
C ALA A 238 -11.56 6.18 30.27
N ALA A 239 -11.43 5.63 31.48
CA ALA A 239 -10.27 4.90 31.98
C ALA A 239 -10.07 3.55 31.23
N PRO A 240 -8.86 2.97 31.25
CA PRO A 240 -8.54 1.75 30.50
C PRO A 240 -9.22 0.50 31.05
N PHE A 241 -9.69 -0.37 30.13
CA PHE A 241 -10.29 -1.68 30.42
C PHE A 241 -9.23 -2.71 30.85
N PRO A 242 -9.48 -3.54 31.88
CA PRO A 242 -8.68 -4.73 32.18
C PRO A 242 -9.07 -5.93 31.27
N PRO A 243 -8.16 -6.91 31.07
CA PRO A 243 -8.35 -7.99 30.11
C PRO A 243 -9.10 -9.19 30.70
N GLY A 244 -9.86 -9.87 29.85
CA GLY A 244 -10.22 -11.29 30.03
C GLY A 244 -11.67 -11.58 30.39
N THR A 245 -12.51 -11.82 29.37
CA THR A 245 -13.52 -12.90 29.40
C THR A 245 -14.08 -13.13 27.99
N ALA A 246 -14.04 -14.39 27.56
CA ALA A 246 -14.50 -14.87 26.25
C ALA A 246 -16.04 -14.82 26.08
N PRO A 247 -16.57 -14.82 24.84
CA PRO A 247 -17.98 -14.51 24.58
C PRO A 247 -18.89 -15.73 24.79
N ARG A 248 -19.97 -15.54 25.56
CA ARG A 248 -21.08 -16.49 25.63
C ARG A 248 -22.04 -16.26 24.45
N SER A 249 -22.34 -17.34 23.74
CA SER A 249 -23.29 -17.40 22.63
C SER A 249 -24.70 -16.99 23.06
N ALA A 250 -25.33 -16.09 22.30
CA ALA A 250 -26.75 -15.81 22.40
C ALA A 250 -27.38 -15.88 21.01
N ARG A 251 -28.30 -16.83 20.87
CA ARG A 251 -29.08 -17.15 19.67
C ARG A 251 -29.98 -15.98 19.24
N ALA A 252 -30.11 -15.82 17.94
CA ALA A 252 -31.08 -14.94 17.27
C ALA A 252 -32.54 -15.36 17.53
N PRO A 253 -33.50 -14.41 17.51
CA PRO A 253 -34.87 -14.71 17.16
C PRO A 253 -35.21 -14.19 15.75
N VAL A 254 -35.59 -15.13 14.89
CA VAL A 254 -36.30 -14.89 13.61
C VAL A 254 -37.75 -14.50 13.93
N ARG A 255 -38.23 -13.35 13.42
CA ARG A 255 -39.66 -13.16 13.10
C ARG A 255 -39.87 -12.32 11.82
N ARG A 256 -40.84 -12.83 11.06
CA ARG A 256 -41.34 -12.60 9.68
C ARG A 256 -41.76 -11.17 9.28
N PRO A 257 -41.98 -10.93 7.96
CA PRO A 257 -42.15 -9.61 7.37
C PRO A 257 -43.61 -9.17 7.24
N ALA A 258 -43.88 -7.86 7.37
CA ALA A 258 -45.08 -7.21 6.85
C ALA A 258 -44.88 -5.70 6.74
N GLY A 259 -45.34 -5.10 5.64
CA GLY A 259 -45.68 -3.67 5.59
C GLY A 259 -45.02 -2.88 4.46
N SER A 260 -45.62 -2.97 3.28
CA SER A 260 -45.39 -2.09 2.13
C SER A 260 -45.59 -0.61 2.50
N ARG A 261 -44.50 0.15 2.65
CA ARG A 261 -44.56 1.62 2.68
C ARG A 261 -44.26 2.16 1.28
N ARG A 262 -45.29 2.79 0.71
CA ARG A 262 -45.35 3.45 -0.59
C ARG A 262 -44.12 4.35 -0.79
N ARG A 263 -43.37 4.09 -1.87
CA ARG A 263 -42.35 4.98 -2.41
C ARG A 263 -42.99 6.33 -2.75
N ARG A 264 -42.64 7.39 -2.01
CA ARG A 264 -42.92 8.76 -2.47
C ARG A 264 -41.98 9.04 -3.64
N ARG A 265 -42.55 9.18 -4.84
CA ARG A 265 -41.82 9.64 -6.02
C ARG A 265 -41.28 11.05 -5.78
N PRO A 266 -40.02 11.37 -6.14
CA PRO A 266 -39.57 12.75 -6.21
C PRO A 266 -40.36 13.49 -7.30
N ARG A 267 -40.80 14.72 -6.99
CA ARG A 267 -41.48 15.61 -7.94
C ARG A 267 -40.47 16.08 -9.01
N PRO A 268 -40.84 16.13 -10.30
CA PRO A 268 -39.98 16.72 -11.32
C PRO A 268 -39.89 18.24 -11.14
N CYS A 269 -38.68 18.77 -11.39
CA CYS A 269 -38.42 20.21 -11.45
C CYS A 269 -39.28 20.84 -12.54
N ARG A 270 -39.98 21.92 -12.17
CA ARG A 270 -40.79 22.75 -13.07
C ARG A 270 -39.83 23.51 -13.99
N GLY A 271 -39.80 23.15 -15.27
CA GLY A 271 -39.16 23.96 -16.31
C GLY A 271 -40.00 25.21 -16.55
N GLU A 272 -39.36 26.38 -16.48
CA GLU A 272 -39.90 27.61 -17.02
C GLU A 272 -39.89 27.51 -18.55
N GLY A 273 -41.08 27.33 -19.12
CA GLY A 273 -41.31 27.52 -20.54
C GLY A 273 -41.41 29.01 -20.85
N GLY A 274 -40.43 29.54 -21.58
CA GLY A 274 -40.59 30.74 -22.39
C GLY A 274 -41.08 30.33 -23.78
N ALA A 275 -42.35 30.61 -24.08
CA ALA A 275 -42.93 30.44 -25.41
C ALA A 275 -43.32 31.81 -25.97
N GLY A 276 -43.02 32.02 -27.26
CA GLY A 276 -43.55 33.09 -28.10
C GLY A 276 -42.45 33.73 -28.95
N ARG A 277 -42.51 33.81 -30.28
CA ARG A 277 -43.54 33.49 -31.27
C ARG A 277 -42.81 33.25 -32.59
N ALA A 278 -43.21 32.21 -33.33
CA ALA A 278 -43.06 32.17 -34.77
C ALA A 278 -44.26 32.93 -35.37
N HIS A 279 -44.00 33.89 -36.23
CA HIS A 279 -44.93 34.35 -37.24
C HIS A 279 -44.31 34.07 -38.61
N ASP A 280 -45.14 33.46 -39.43
CA ASP A 280 -45.03 33.12 -40.83
C ASP A 280 -45.04 34.36 -41.74
N GLU A 281 -44.73 34.13 -43.01
CA GLU A 281 -44.82 34.98 -44.22
C GLU A 281 -43.54 35.68 -44.74
N GLY A 282 -43.08 35.21 -45.91
CA GLY A 282 -42.16 35.88 -46.83
C GLY A 282 -41.17 34.94 -47.51
#